data_AF-A0A7S4PX72-F1
#
_entry.id   AF-A0A7S4PX72-F1
#
_cell.length_a   1.000
_cell.length_b   1.000
_cell.length_c   1.000
_cell.angle_alpha   90.00
_cell.angle_beta   90.00
_cell.angle_gamma   90.00
#
_symmetry.space_group_name_H-M   'P 1'
#
loop_
_entity.id
_entity.type
_entity.pdbx_description
1 polymer ?
#
loop_
_entity_poly.entity_id
_entity_poly.type
_entity_poly.pdbx_seq_one_letter_code
_entity_poly.pdbx_strand_id
1 'polypeptide(L)'
;MVSKNLLEKVLGIRFVASHHWGPHPVVGLSALCFGVAASAFIAVEVCILCTVTRPYASGTALQLVLYPLLALEYTGAVATCGLADYVFIKRGHRSMYGRVDICWAAFVFFSSIGDFALRATLLETALLAGTAVAAFMFSGMSTSFEQWVCRHSFWHVVARTAPSVCPRSTSASPAPSGYTRAQASGSTWR
;
A
#
# COMPACT_ATOMS: atom_id res chain seq x y z
N MET A 1 14.82 9.68 35.39
CA MET A 1 14.29 8.31 35.16
C MET A 1 13.64 8.31 33.79
N VAL A 2 14.16 7.52 32.84
CA VAL A 2 13.54 7.38 31.52
C VAL A 2 12.29 6.51 31.67
N SER A 3 11.12 7.07 31.37
CA SER A 3 9.85 6.34 31.40
C SER A 3 9.93 5.17 30.43
N LYS A 4 9.75 3.94 30.93
CA LYS A 4 9.69 2.73 30.08
C LYS A 4 8.49 2.84 29.16
N ASN A 5 8.70 2.69 27.87
CA ASN A 5 7.63 2.78 26.87
C ASN A 5 6.62 1.63 27.09
N LEU A 6 5.33 1.87 26.81
CA LEU A 6 4.25 0.89 27.09
C LEU A 6 4.52 -0.47 26.41
N LEU A 7 5.10 -0.44 25.21
CA LEU A 7 5.54 -1.61 24.45
C LEU A 7 6.63 -2.42 25.16
N GLU A 8 7.59 -1.76 25.83
CA GLU A 8 8.64 -2.46 26.60
C GLU A 8 8.06 -3.16 27.83
N LYS A 9 7.01 -2.57 28.44
CA LYS A 9 6.30 -3.18 29.58
C LYS A 9 5.50 -4.42 29.17
N VAL A 10 4.88 -4.41 27.99
CA VAL A 10 3.99 -5.48 27.54
C VAL A 10 4.76 -6.63 26.89
N LEU A 11 5.78 -6.34 26.09
CA LEU A 11 6.49 -7.36 25.32
C LEU A 11 7.78 -7.87 26.00
N GLY A 12 8.26 -7.20 27.04
CA GLY A 12 9.53 -7.56 27.71
C GLY A 12 10.78 -7.34 26.85
N ILE A 13 10.62 -6.79 25.64
CA ILE A 13 11.72 -6.46 24.74
C ILE A 13 12.25 -5.09 25.15
N ARG A 14 13.53 -5.03 25.54
CA ARG A 14 14.24 -3.76 25.80
C ARG A 14 14.64 -3.15 24.46
N PHE A 15 14.00 -2.05 24.09
CA PHE A 15 14.35 -1.30 22.89
C PHE A 15 15.36 -0.22 23.29
N VAL A 16 16.65 -0.52 23.18
CA VAL A 16 17.70 0.46 23.45
C VAL A 16 17.75 1.44 22.28
N ALA A 17 17.03 2.56 22.41
CA ALA A 17 17.13 3.66 21.46
C ALA A 17 18.59 4.09 21.33
N SER A 18 19.09 4.20 20.09
CA SER A 18 20.44 4.68 19.83
C SER A 18 20.60 6.11 20.35
N HIS A 19 21.73 6.37 21.02
CA HIS A 19 22.10 7.50 21.87
C HIS A 19 21.79 8.96 21.41
N HIS A 20 21.19 9.24 20.25
CA HIS A 20 21.16 10.61 19.67
C HIS A 20 19.78 11.15 19.28
N TRP A 21 18.74 10.32 19.17
CA TRP A 21 17.39 10.75 18.81
C TRP A 21 16.40 10.00 19.70
N GLY A 22 15.43 10.70 20.29
CA GLY A 22 14.42 10.06 21.14
C GLY A 22 13.56 9.07 20.34
N PRO A 23 12.88 8.10 20.99
CA PRO A 23 11.84 7.33 20.33
C PRO A 23 10.69 8.26 19.93
N HIS A 24 10.28 8.25 18.65
CA HIS A 24 9.13 9.01 18.17
C HIS A 24 8.02 8.07 17.70
N PRO A 25 7.02 7.79 18.57
CA PRO A 25 5.97 6.83 18.25
C PRO A 25 5.14 7.23 17.02
N VAL A 26 5.08 8.53 16.69
CA VAL A 26 4.35 9.04 15.52
C VAL A 26 4.88 8.47 14.21
N VAL A 27 6.20 8.27 14.08
CA VAL A 27 6.80 7.74 12.86
C VAL A 27 6.53 6.24 12.72
N GLY A 28 6.70 5.47 13.81
CA GLY A 28 6.29 4.06 13.83
C GLY A 28 4.79 3.87 13.62
N LEU A 29 3.94 4.79 14.12
CA LEU A 29 2.50 4.76 13.88
C LEU A 29 2.13 5.12 12.44
N SER A 30 2.90 5.97 11.75
CA SER A 30 2.62 6.28 10.35
C SER A 30 2.88 5.09 9.43
N ALA A 31 3.67 4.09 9.85
CA ALA A 31 3.77 2.81 9.14
C ALA A 31 2.41 2.07 9.05
N LEU A 32 1.45 2.33 9.95
CA LEU A 32 0.09 1.78 9.84
C LEU A 32 -0.64 2.22 8.58
N CYS A 33 -0.19 3.27 7.89
CA CYS A 33 -0.68 3.63 6.57
C CYS A 33 -0.57 2.47 5.57
N PHE A 34 0.45 1.61 5.68
CA PHE A 34 0.59 0.40 4.87
C PHE A 34 -0.49 -0.65 5.17
N GLY A 35 -1.00 -0.69 6.40
CA GLY A 35 -2.11 -1.58 6.78
C GLY A 35 -3.40 -1.28 6.03
N VAL A 36 -3.61 -0.02 5.61
CA VAL A 36 -4.76 0.35 4.76
C VAL A 36 -4.67 -0.33 3.39
N ALA A 37 -3.48 -0.36 2.77
CA ALA A 37 -3.26 -1.04 1.50
C ALA A 37 -3.44 -2.56 1.64
N ALA A 38 -2.88 -3.17 2.69
CA ALA A 38 -3.09 -4.59 2.98
C ALA A 38 -4.58 -4.93 3.13
N SER A 39 -5.32 -4.09 3.87
CA SER A 39 -6.76 -4.27 4.07
C SER A 39 -7.55 -4.14 2.76
N ALA A 40 -7.15 -3.23 1.88
CA ALA A 40 -7.78 -3.06 0.57
C ALA A 40 -7.62 -4.31 -0.31
N PHE A 41 -6.43 -4.91 -0.36
CA PHE A 41 -6.21 -6.16 -1.11
C PHE A 41 -7.05 -7.31 -0.57
N ILE A 42 -7.07 -7.50 0.76
CA ILE A 42 -7.91 -8.52 1.40
C ILE A 42 -9.39 -8.27 1.14
N ALA A 43 -9.85 -7.02 1.14
CA ALA A 43 -11.25 -6.69 0.87
C ALA A 43 -11.66 -7.08 -0.57
N VAL A 44 -10.77 -6.87 -1.55
CA VAL A 44 -11.04 -7.29 -2.93
C VAL A 44 -11.09 -8.82 -3.04
N GLU A 45 -10.17 -9.53 -2.40
CA GLU A 45 -10.18 -11.00 -2.34
C GLU A 45 -11.49 -11.54 -1.78
N VAL A 46 -11.91 -11.04 -0.61
CA VAL A 46 -13.18 -11.42 0.03
C VAL A 46 -14.35 -11.13 -0.91
N CYS A 47 -14.36 -9.97 -1.57
CA CYS A 47 -15.38 -9.61 -2.54
C CYS A 47 -15.45 -10.62 -3.70
N ILE A 48 -14.30 -10.96 -4.32
CA ILE A 48 -14.23 -11.92 -5.43
C ILE A 48 -14.75 -13.29 -4.98
N LEU A 49 -14.29 -13.77 -3.83
CA LEU A 49 -14.69 -15.08 -3.29
C LEU A 49 -16.18 -15.16 -2.95
N CYS A 50 -16.77 -14.05 -2.50
CA CYS A 50 -18.19 -13.99 -2.13
C CYS A 50 -19.14 -13.72 -3.30
N THR A 51 -18.67 -13.09 -4.39
CA THR A 51 -19.58 -12.54 -5.44
C THR A 51 -19.33 -13.07 -6.84
N VAL A 52 -18.15 -13.58 -7.16
CA VAL A 52 -17.82 -14.01 -8.53
C VAL A 52 -18.07 -15.52 -8.69
N THR A 53 -18.98 -15.86 -9.61
CA THR A 53 -19.31 -17.24 -9.95
C THR A 53 -18.16 -17.92 -10.70
N ARG A 54 -17.92 -19.21 -10.41
CA ARG A 54 -16.87 -20.01 -11.07
C ARG A 54 -17.34 -20.56 -12.43
N PRO A 55 -16.42 -20.84 -13.37
CA PRO A 55 -14.95 -20.70 -13.28
C PRO A 55 -14.49 -19.23 -13.38
N TYR A 56 -13.38 -18.91 -12.71
CA TYR A 56 -12.82 -17.55 -12.72
C TYR A 56 -12.19 -17.23 -14.09
N ALA A 57 -12.40 -16.00 -14.56
CA ALA A 57 -11.63 -15.46 -15.67
C ALA A 57 -10.13 -15.37 -15.29
N SER A 58 -9.24 -15.44 -16.28
CA SER A 58 -7.78 -15.44 -16.06
C SER A 58 -7.30 -14.22 -15.25
N GLY A 59 -7.84 -13.03 -15.51
CA GLY A 59 -7.52 -11.82 -14.74
C GLY A 59 -7.94 -11.90 -13.28
N THR A 60 -9.11 -12.47 -13.00
CA THR A 60 -9.59 -12.71 -11.63
C THR A 60 -8.72 -13.77 -10.93
N ALA A 61 -8.35 -14.84 -11.64
CA ALA A 61 -7.46 -15.87 -11.09
C ALA A 61 -6.07 -15.29 -10.75
N LEU A 62 -5.55 -14.37 -11.57
CA LEU A 62 -4.30 -13.68 -11.29
C LEU A 62 -4.40 -12.77 -10.05
N GLN A 63 -5.51 -12.04 -9.90
CA GLN A 63 -5.79 -11.22 -8.70
C GLN A 63 -5.81 -12.06 -7.43
N LEU A 64 -6.51 -13.21 -7.47
CA LEU A 64 -6.57 -14.20 -6.36
C LEU A 64 -5.19 -14.73 -5.91
N VAL A 65 -4.15 -14.56 -6.72
CA VAL A 65 -2.77 -14.91 -6.37
C VAL A 65 -1.96 -13.69 -5.94
N LEU A 66 -2.02 -12.60 -6.70
CA LEU A 66 -1.21 -11.41 -6.45
C LEU A 66 -1.64 -10.65 -5.19
N TYR A 67 -2.94 -10.52 -4.94
CA TYR A 67 -3.45 -9.67 -3.86
C TYR A 67 -3.15 -10.22 -2.46
N PRO A 68 -3.22 -11.55 -2.21
CA PRO A 68 -2.73 -12.12 -0.95
C PRO A 68 -1.24 -11.90 -0.74
N LEU A 69 -0.41 -12.02 -1.79
CA LEU A 69 1.03 -11.77 -1.71
C LEU A 69 1.32 -10.31 -1.37
N LEU A 70 0.66 -9.37 -2.06
CA LEU A 70 0.77 -7.94 -1.77
C LEU A 70 0.27 -7.61 -0.36
N ALA A 71 -0.82 -8.22 0.10
CA ALA A 71 -1.31 -8.03 1.47
C ALA A 71 -0.28 -8.46 2.52
N LEU A 72 0.41 -9.59 2.30
CA LEU A 72 1.50 -10.06 3.16
C LEU A 72 2.71 -9.13 3.11
N GLU A 73 3.08 -8.66 1.93
CA GLU A 73 4.17 -7.69 1.73
C GLU A 73 3.90 -6.38 2.47
N TYR A 74 2.71 -5.79 2.33
CA TYR A 74 2.30 -4.58 3.03
C TYR A 74 2.20 -4.78 4.54
N THR A 75 1.76 -5.95 5.00
CA THR A 75 1.78 -6.31 6.44
C THR A 75 3.21 -6.39 6.96
N GLY A 76 4.12 -6.98 6.16
CA GLY A 76 5.54 -7.00 6.42
C GLY A 76 6.12 -5.58 6.52
N ALA A 77 5.72 -4.67 5.63
CA ALA A 77 6.14 -3.27 5.65
C ALA A 77 5.68 -2.55 6.93
N VAL A 78 4.45 -2.80 7.41
CA VAL A 78 4.01 -2.27 8.72
C VAL A 78 4.96 -2.73 9.83
N ALA A 79 5.33 -4.01 9.84
CA ALA A 79 6.21 -4.56 10.87
C ALA A 79 7.65 -4.05 10.76
N THR A 80 8.23 -4.04 9.55
CA THR A 80 9.63 -3.61 9.34
C THR A 80 9.79 -2.11 9.52
N CYS A 81 8.90 -1.29 8.95
CA CYS A 81 8.94 0.17 9.12
C CYS A 81 8.64 0.52 10.58
N GLY A 82 7.61 -0.08 11.17
CA GLY A 82 7.27 0.11 12.58
C GLY A 82 8.43 -0.21 13.51
N LEU A 83 9.15 -1.32 13.30
CA LEU A 83 10.33 -1.67 14.09
C LEU A 83 11.52 -0.76 13.80
N ALA A 84 11.79 -0.43 12.54
CA ALA A 84 12.90 0.45 12.17
C ALA A 84 12.70 1.86 12.76
N ASP A 85 11.50 2.42 12.64
CA ASP A 85 11.18 3.79 13.04
C ASP A 85 10.93 3.93 14.55
N TYR A 86 10.42 2.90 15.21
CA TYR A 86 10.21 2.91 16.66
C TYR A 86 11.52 2.69 17.42
N VAL A 87 12.42 1.86 16.91
CA VAL A 87 13.61 1.39 17.63
C VAL A 87 14.88 2.14 17.23
N PHE A 88 14.94 2.77 16.06
CA PHE A 88 16.24 3.18 15.50
C PHE A 88 16.23 4.47 14.67
N ILE A 89 16.94 5.51 15.12
CA ILE A 89 17.23 6.68 14.28
C ILE A 89 18.65 7.18 14.58
N LYS A 90 19.64 6.76 13.77
CA LYS A 90 20.96 7.41 13.68
C LYS A 90 21.08 8.13 12.34
N ARG A 91 21.35 9.43 12.36
CA ARG A 91 21.76 10.21 11.18
C ARG A 91 23.11 9.68 10.68
N GLY A 92 23.20 9.25 9.43
CA GLY A 92 24.45 8.83 8.78
C GLY A 92 24.91 7.37 9.00
N HIS A 93 24.19 6.56 9.78
CA HIS A 93 24.45 5.10 9.87
C HIS A 93 23.12 4.35 9.94
N ARG A 94 22.83 3.55 8.92
CA ARG A 94 21.65 2.67 8.92
C ARG A 94 21.91 1.46 9.82
N SER A 95 21.02 1.20 10.78
CA SER A 95 20.98 -0.07 11.52
C SER A 95 20.75 -1.25 10.58
N MET A 96 21.01 -2.44 11.08
CA MET A 96 20.52 -3.67 10.47
C MET A 96 19.01 -3.60 10.21
N TYR A 97 18.21 -3.11 11.17
CA TYR A 97 16.76 -2.93 11.01
C TYR A 97 16.40 -1.97 9.87
N GLY A 98 17.04 -0.80 9.79
CA GLY A 98 16.81 0.15 8.70
C GLY A 98 17.30 -0.36 7.34
N ARG A 99 18.27 -1.29 7.30
CA ARG A 99 18.66 -1.97 6.05
C ARG A 99 17.61 -2.97 5.62
N VAL A 100 17.15 -3.82 6.55
CA VAL A 100 16.09 -4.80 6.29
C VAL A 100 14.82 -4.09 5.83
N ASP A 101 14.43 -3.01 6.51
CA ASP A 101 13.27 -2.21 6.16
C ASP A 101 13.37 -1.64 4.73
N ILE A 102 14.49 -1.03 4.37
CA ILE A 102 14.65 -0.46 3.02
C ILE A 102 14.69 -1.55 1.94
N CYS A 103 15.31 -2.69 2.21
CA CYS A 103 15.28 -3.83 1.30
C CYS A 103 13.84 -4.33 1.11
N TRP A 104 13.08 -4.44 2.20
CA TRP A 104 11.68 -4.85 2.17
C TRP A 104 10.81 -3.84 1.44
N ALA A 105 10.91 -2.55 1.77
CA ALA A 105 10.18 -1.47 1.12
C ALA A 105 10.48 -1.39 -0.38
N ALA A 106 11.73 -1.62 -0.80
CA ALA A 106 12.09 -1.70 -2.21
C ALA A 106 11.42 -2.90 -2.90
N PHE A 107 11.40 -4.06 -2.25
CA PHE A 107 10.71 -5.24 -2.75
C PHE A 107 9.21 -4.98 -2.93
N VAL A 108 8.53 -4.48 -1.89
CA VAL A 108 7.10 -4.10 -1.95
C VAL A 108 6.84 -3.07 -3.05
N PHE A 109 7.73 -2.08 -3.21
CA PHE A 109 7.62 -1.07 -4.26
C PHE A 109 7.65 -1.68 -5.66
N PHE A 110 8.60 -2.58 -5.95
CA PHE A 110 8.69 -3.24 -7.25
C PHE A 110 7.54 -4.21 -7.50
N SER A 111 7.12 -4.99 -6.49
CA SER A 111 5.94 -5.85 -6.58
C SER A 111 4.67 -5.04 -6.90
N SER A 112 4.45 -3.92 -6.20
CA SER A 112 3.32 -3.02 -6.44
C SER A 112 3.35 -2.34 -7.81
N ILE A 113 4.54 -1.94 -8.31
CA ILE A 113 4.67 -1.44 -9.69
C ILE A 113 4.34 -2.53 -10.70
N GLY A 114 4.81 -3.76 -10.46
CA GLY A 114 4.51 -4.91 -11.30
C GLY A 114 3.00 -5.13 -11.42
N ASP A 115 2.30 -5.21 -10.28
CA ASP A 115 0.85 -5.35 -10.26
C ASP A 115 0.13 -4.18 -10.95
N PHE A 116 0.56 -2.93 -10.69
CA PHE A 116 -0.07 -1.77 -11.31
C PHE A 116 0.18 -1.72 -12.82
N ALA A 117 1.37 -2.09 -13.30
CA ALA A 117 1.71 -2.16 -14.73
C ALA A 117 0.86 -3.19 -15.49
N LEU A 118 0.40 -4.25 -14.81
CA LEU A 118 -0.50 -5.25 -15.39
C LEU A 118 -1.93 -4.72 -15.56
N ARG A 119 -2.31 -3.64 -14.86
CA ARG A 119 -3.68 -3.10 -14.81
C ARG A 119 -3.83 -1.72 -15.46
N ALA A 120 -2.77 -0.92 -15.43
CA ALA A 120 -2.76 0.47 -15.87
C ALA A 120 -1.97 0.67 -17.17
N THR A 121 -1.98 1.90 -17.67
CA THR A 121 -1.06 2.29 -18.75
C THR A 121 0.36 2.48 -18.22
N LEU A 122 1.36 2.38 -19.11
CA LEU A 122 2.76 2.65 -18.77
C LEU A 122 2.96 4.08 -18.25
N LEU A 123 2.21 5.05 -18.79
CA LEU A 123 2.28 6.45 -18.35
C LEU A 123 1.76 6.61 -16.91
N GLU A 124 0.59 6.05 -16.59
CA GLU A 124 0.05 6.07 -15.22
C GLU A 124 1.01 5.38 -14.24
N THR A 125 1.58 4.25 -14.66
CA THR A 125 2.56 3.50 -13.86
C THR A 125 3.80 4.33 -13.58
N ALA A 126 4.35 4.99 -14.60
CA ALA A 126 5.53 5.84 -14.47
C ALA A 126 5.28 7.06 -13.57
N LEU A 127 4.12 7.71 -13.70
CA LEU A 127 3.74 8.86 -12.85
C LEU A 127 3.62 8.47 -11.38
N LEU A 128 3.01 7.32 -11.12
CA LEU A 128 2.77 6.80 -9.77
C LEU A 128 4.08 6.33 -9.11
N ALA A 129 4.91 5.59 -9.85
CA ALA A 129 6.26 5.22 -9.42
C ALA A 129 7.12 6.46 -9.14
N GLY A 130 7.10 7.43 -10.06
CA GLY A 130 7.83 8.69 -9.93
C GLY A 130 7.42 9.48 -8.69
N THR A 131 6.12 9.53 -8.37
CA THR A 131 5.61 10.21 -7.18
C THR A 131 6.10 9.55 -5.89
N ALA A 132 6.10 8.22 -5.82
CA ALA A 132 6.61 7.49 -4.66
C ALA A 132 8.12 7.67 -4.46
N VAL A 133 8.90 7.66 -5.55
CA VAL A 133 10.35 7.93 -5.53
C VAL A 133 10.62 9.37 -5.10
N ALA A 134 9.89 10.34 -5.64
CA ALA A 134 10.03 11.74 -5.27
C ALA A 134 9.72 11.98 -3.78
N ALA A 135 8.66 11.35 -3.25
CA ALA A 135 8.33 11.43 -1.82
C ALA A 135 9.43 10.82 -0.94
N PHE A 136 10.02 9.69 -1.35
CA PHE A 136 11.15 9.08 -0.65
C PHE A 136 12.39 9.97 -0.65
N MET A 137 12.75 10.54 -1.80
CA MET A 137 13.85 11.51 -1.93
C MET A 137 13.60 12.75 -1.07
N PHE A 138 12.37 13.28 -1.07
CA PHE A 138 11.98 14.44 -0.27
C PHE A 138 12.16 14.20 1.23
N SER A 139 11.81 13.00 1.71
CA SER A 139 12.09 12.57 3.09
C SER A 139 13.59 12.58 3.41
N GLY A 140 14.43 12.08 2.48
CA GLY A 140 15.88 12.06 2.61
C GLY A 140 16.56 13.44 2.64
N MET A 141 15.92 14.47 2.05
CA MET A 141 16.43 15.85 2.02
C MET A 141 16.14 16.65 3.30
N SER A 142 15.72 15.99 4.39
CA SER A 142 15.39 16.66 5.65
C SER A 142 16.63 17.22 6.34
N THR A 143 16.64 18.51 6.69
CA THR A 143 17.78 19.14 7.35
C THR A 143 17.68 19.09 8.87
N SER A 144 16.45 19.00 9.40
CA SER A 144 16.13 18.83 10.81
C SER A 144 15.31 17.56 11.07
N PHE A 145 15.19 17.19 12.34
CA PHE A 145 14.40 16.02 12.72
C PHE A 145 12.92 16.16 12.46
N GLU A 146 12.33 17.29 12.86
CA GLU A 146 10.90 17.53 12.69
C GLU A 146 10.50 17.51 11.20
N GLN A 147 11.39 18.01 10.34
CA GLN A 147 11.22 17.87 8.90
C GLN A 147 11.25 16.40 8.48
N TRP A 148 12.19 15.61 9.00
CA TRP A 148 12.26 14.19 8.70
C TRP A 148 11.01 13.45 9.16
N VAL A 149 10.54 13.65 10.40
CA VAL A 149 9.32 13.04 10.95
C VAL A 149 8.12 13.33 10.04
N CYS A 150 7.92 14.60 9.67
CA CYS A 150 6.82 15.01 8.81
C CYS A 150 6.93 14.41 7.40
N ARG A 151 8.09 14.54 6.75
CA ARG A 151 8.28 14.07 5.37
C ARG A 151 8.32 12.55 5.25
N HIS A 152 8.84 11.85 6.27
CA HIS A 152 8.84 10.40 6.32
C HIS A 152 7.43 9.83 6.54
N SER A 153 6.67 10.46 7.44
CA SER A 153 5.25 10.11 7.61
C SER A 153 4.44 10.39 6.33
N PHE A 154 4.74 11.49 5.63
CA PHE A 154 4.16 11.76 4.32
C PHE A 154 4.54 10.70 3.28
N TRP A 155 5.79 10.23 3.29
CA TRP A 155 6.21 9.13 2.43
C TRP A 155 5.41 7.84 2.68
N HIS A 156 5.15 7.46 3.94
CA HIS A 156 4.26 6.32 4.25
C HIS A 156 2.85 6.50 3.65
N VAL A 157 2.30 7.72 3.71
CA VAL A 157 1.00 8.04 3.11
C VAL A 157 1.01 7.90 1.60
N VAL A 158 2.07 8.36 0.91
CA VAL A 158 2.19 8.25 -0.55
C VAL A 158 2.47 6.80 -0.99
N ALA A 159 3.32 6.08 -0.26
CA ALA A 159 3.70 4.71 -0.59
C ALA A 159 2.52 3.74 -0.48
N ARG A 160 1.52 4.01 0.39
CA ARG A 160 0.27 3.24 0.41
C ARG A 160 -0.70 3.55 -0.74
N THR A 161 -0.61 4.72 -1.37
CA THR A 161 -1.56 5.11 -2.43
C THR A 161 -1.26 4.44 -3.76
N ALA A 162 0.01 4.12 -4.03
CA ALA A 162 0.46 3.45 -5.24
C ALA A 162 -0.36 2.18 -5.63
N PRO A 163 -0.61 1.23 -4.73
CA PRO A 163 -1.41 0.02 -5.02
C PRO A 163 -2.93 0.24 -5.00
N SER A 164 -3.40 1.24 -4.25
CA SER A 164 -4.81 1.43 -3.89
C SER A 164 -5.62 2.15 -4.96
N VAL A 165 -4.94 2.82 -5.89
CA VAL A 165 -5.58 3.45 -7.04
C VAL A 165 -6.05 2.33 -7.95
N CYS A 166 -7.36 2.21 -8.11
CA CYS A 166 -7.97 1.30 -9.07
C CYS A 166 -7.95 1.99 -10.45
N PRO A 167 -7.06 1.62 -11.39
CA PRO A 167 -7.16 2.15 -12.74
C PRO A 167 -8.13 1.26 -13.51
N ARG A 168 -9.36 1.74 -13.70
CA ARG A 168 -9.99 1.95 -15.02
C ARG A 168 -11.48 2.23 -14.90
N SER A 169 -11.86 3.44 -15.30
CA SER A 169 -13.04 3.65 -16.13
C SER A 169 -12.57 3.92 -17.56
N THR A 170 -12.09 2.90 -18.28
CA THR A 170 -11.94 3.02 -19.73
C THR A 170 -12.73 1.92 -20.42
N SER A 171 -13.60 2.39 -21.31
CA SER A 171 -14.63 1.68 -22.07
C SER A 171 -15.70 0.97 -21.23
N ALA A 172 -16.78 1.69 -20.97
CA ALA A 172 -18.07 1.11 -21.28
C ALA A 172 -17.96 0.52 -22.69
N SER A 173 -18.08 -0.81 -22.82
CA SER A 173 -18.44 -1.37 -24.12
C SER A 173 -19.65 -0.58 -24.62
N PRO A 174 -19.66 -0.06 -25.86
CA PRO A 174 -20.92 0.37 -26.43
C PRO A 174 -21.87 -0.82 -26.28
N ALA A 175 -22.97 -0.60 -25.56
CA ALA A 175 -24.03 -1.59 -25.46
C ALA A 175 -24.30 -2.10 -26.88
N PRO A 176 -24.43 -3.42 -27.11
CA PRO A 176 -24.78 -3.92 -28.43
C PRO A 176 -26.08 -3.22 -28.84
N SER A 177 -25.98 -2.32 -29.80
CA SER A 177 -27.09 -1.68 -30.49
C SER A 177 -27.78 -2.76 -31.32
N GLY A 178 -28.54 -3.62 -30.66
CA GLY A 178 -29.07 -4.83 -31.25
C GLY A 178 -30.29 -5.42 -30.55
N TYR A 179 -30.87 -4.75 -29.56
CA TYR A 179 -32.24 -5.05 -29.13
C TYR A 179 -33.18 -4.05 -29.79
N THR A 180 -33.49 -4.33 -31.05
CA THR A 180 -34.75 -3.94 -31.67
C THR A 180 -35.88 -4.36 -30.74
N ARG A 181 -36.44 -3.38 -30.04
CA ARG A 181 -37.72 -3.48 -29.35
C ARG A 181 -38.76 -3.82 -30.42
N ALA A 182 -39.00 -5.11 -30.63
CA ALA A 182 -40.14 -5.57 -31.42
C ALA A 182 -41.39 -4.96 -30.79
N GLN A 183 -42.09 -4.20 -31.62
CA GLN A 183 -43.37 -3.57 -31.37
C GLN A 183 -44.36 -4.62 -30.84
N ALA A 184 -44.79 -4.48 -29.60
CA ALA A 184 -46.12 -4.94 -29.20
C ALA A 184 -47.08 -3.76 -29.40
N SER A 185 -47.38 -3.49 -30.67
CA SER A 185 -48.49 -2.63 -31.08
C SER A 185 -49.61 -3.51 -31.64
N GLY A 186 -50.80 -3.38 -31.05
CA GLY A 186 -52.04 -3.98 -31.55
C GLY A 186 -52.49 -5.16 -30.68
N SER A 187 -53.74 -5.27 -30.26
CA SER A 187 -54.91 -4.45 -30.53
C SER A 187 -56.00 -4.89 -29.56
N THR A 188 -56.65 -3.92 -28.92
CA THR A 188 -58.05 -4.03 -28.52
C THR A 188 -58.89 -4.56 -29.68
N TRP A 189 -59.70 -5.62 -29.48
CA TRP A 189 -61.06 -5.76 -30.02
C TRP A 189 -61.78 -6.94 -29.34
N ARG A 190 -62.84 -6.59 -28.60
CA ARG A 190 -64.00 -7.38 -28.13
C ARG A 190 -63.78 -8.41 -27.03
#